data_AF-A0A8H4B9F8-F1
#
_entry.id   AF-A0A8H4B9F8-F1
#
_cell.length_a   1.000
_cell.length_b   1.000
_cell.length_c   1.000
_cell.angle_alpha   90.00
_cell.angle_beta   90.00
_cell.angle_gamma   90.00
#
_symmetry.space_group_name_H-M   'P 1'
#
loop_
_entity.id
_entity.type
_entity.pdbx_description
1 polymer ?
#
loop_
_entity_poly.entity_id
_entity_poly.type
_entity_poly.pdbx_seq_one_letter_code
_entity_poly.pdbx_strand_id
1 'polypeptide(L)'
;MDNFRLCALVTEHDAKRAGAEVVKQVASPLLSGLLYPGMQALDEEYLKVDAQFGGVDQRKIFILAEKYMPQLGYKKRSHLMNPMVPGLTGSKMSASDPDSKIDFLDSAKDVTKKIKKAFCEEGNIEENGILSFVKSVYFPLKTLNGNKATFTCIRPEQYGGNMVYDNYEALEKDFADKVVHPGDLKAGVIAAINELLDPVRKAFEDPEFQKLAELAYPVAKPAEKVNPKKDKKEKKKAERAAALAAKAAAAAENGEEAPAAAAPAASEEQKEEAK
;
A
#
# COMPACT_ATOMS: atom_id res chain seq x y z
N MET A 1 8.56 -16.49 28.12
CA MET A 1 9.39 -17.70 27.91
C MET A 1 8.85 -18.59 26.79
N ASP A 2 7.55 -18.59 26.52
CA ASP A 2 6.96 -19.53 25.55
C ASP A 2 7.42 -19.32 24.11
N ASN A 3 7.82 -18.11 23.71
CA ASN A 3 8.47 -17.91 22.40
C ASN A 3 9.74 -18.75 22.25
N PHE A 4 10.59 -18.84 23.28
CA PHE A 4 11.80 -19.69 23.22
C PHE A 4 11.45 -21.19 23.23
N ARG A 5 10.41 -21.58 23.97
CA ARG A 5 9.92 -22.96 23.97
C ARG A 5 9.38 -23.35 22.60
N LEU A 6 8.67 -22.43 21.93
CA LEU A 6 8.18 -22.62 20.58
C LEU A 6 9.34 -22.70 19.57
N CYS A 7 10.35 -21.83 19.68
CA CYS A 7 11.57 -21.92 18.86
C CYS A 7 12.33 -23.24 19.04
N ALA A 8 12.22 -23.90 20.20
CA ALA A 8 12.82 -25.21 20.43
C ALA A 8 12.04 -26.37 19.77
N LEU A 9 10.80 -26.13 19.33
CA LEU A 9 9.90 -27.14 18.73
C LEU A 9 9.68 -26.93 17.23
N VAL A 10 9.55 -25.68 16.79
CA VAL A 10 9.27 -25.31 15.40
C VAL A 10 10.55 -25.37 14.57
N THR A 11 10.50 -26.09 13.45
CA THR A 11 11.63 -26.14 12.52
C THR A 11 11.70 -24.86 11.68
N GLU A 12 12.90 -24.50 11.22
CA GLU A 12 13.09 -23.38 10.27
C GLU A 12 12.19 -23.53 9.04
N HIS A 13 12.11 -24.76 8.49
CA HIS A 13 11.28 -25.08 7.35
C HIS A 13 9.80 -24.78 7.60
N ASP A 14 9.27 -25.21 8.75
CA ASP A 14 7.84 -25.01 9.07
C ASP A 14 7.53 -23.54 9.34
N ALA A 15 8.42 -22.82 10.04
CA ALA A 15 8.29 -21.38 10.25
C ALA A 15 8.29 -20.61 8.92
N LYS A 16 9.24 -20.91 8.02
CA LYS A 16 9.34 -20.27 6.70
C LYS A 16 8.13 -20.57 5.83
N ARG A 17 7.66 -21.82 5.83
CA ARG A 17 6.47 -22.24 5.07
C ARG A 17 5.20 -21.57 5.59
N ALA A 18 5.05 -21.45 6.90
CA ALA A 18 3.90 -20.82 7.53
C ALA A 18 3.80 -19.33 7.18
N GLY A 19 4.93 -18.61 7.21
CA GLY A 19 4.99 -17.18 6.90
C GLY A 19 4.96 -16.83 5.41
N ALA A 20 4.99 -17.79 4.48
CA ALA A 20 5.26 -17.55 3.07
C ALA A 20 4.28 -16.57 2.36
N GLU A 21 3.03 -16.51 2.80
CA GLU A 21 1.98 -15.66 2.19
C GLU A 21 1.71 -14.36 2.95
N VAL A 22 2.29 -14.21 4.14
CA VAL A 22 2.05 -13.09 5.07
C VAL A 22 3.31 -12.25 5.26
N VAL A 23 4.45 -12.90 5.50
CA VAL A 23 5.74 -12.23 5.66
C VAL A 23 6.25 -11.80 4.29
N LYS A 24 6.75 -10.56 4.22
CA LYS A 24 7.37 -10.03 3.00
C LYS A 24 8.55 -10.91 2.58
N GLN A 25 8.46 -11.45 1.37
CA GLN A 25 9.54 -12.25 0.80
C GLN A 25 10.65 -11.32 0.27
N VAL A 26 11.87 -11.52 0.76
CA VAL A 26 13.07 -10.76 0.39
C VAL A 26 14.22 -11.72 0.09
N ALA A 27 15.20 -11.27 -0.70
CA ALA A 27 16.32 -12.11 -1.14
C ALA A 27 17.13 -12.70 0.03
N SER A 28 17.31 -11.92 1.10
CA SER A 28 17.96 -12.34 2.34
C SER A 28 16.97 -12.21 3.50
N PRO A 29 16.19 -13.26 3.82
CA PRO A 29 15.19 -13.21 4.88
C PRO A 29 15.79 -12.92 6.24
N LEU A 30 15.16 -12.03 7.00
CA LEU A 30 15.53 -11.75 8.37
C LEU A 30 14.97 -12.83 9.32
N LEU A 31 15.65 -13.06 10.43
CA LEU A 31 15.18 -13.98 11.48
C LEU A 31 13.78 -13.62 12.00
N SER A 32 13.44 -12.33 12.02
CA SER A 32 12.11 -11.85 12.41
C SER A 32 10.98 -12.50 11.60
N GLY A 33 11.21 -12.79 10.32
CA GLY A 33 10.23 -13.47 9.46
C GLY A 33 9.94 -14.91 9.88
N LEU A 34 10.90 -15.58 10.53
CA LEU A 34 10.72 -16.94 11.06
C LEU A 34 10.04 -16.94 12.43
N LEU A 35 10.26 -15.89 13.23
CA LEU A 35 9.63 -15.76 14.55
C LEU A 35 8.15 -15.37 14.45
N TYR A 36 7.78 -14.60 13.42
CA TYR A 36 6.44 -14.01 13.28
C TYR A 36 5.28 -15.02 13.40
N PRO A 37 5.25 -16.15 12.66
CA PRO A 37 4.13 -17.10 12.75
C PRO A 37 3.96 -17.69 14.16
N GLY A 38 5.07 -17.91 14.86
CA GLY A 38 5.05 -18.46 16.20
C GLY A 38 4.53 -17.45 17.23
N MET A 39 4.91 -16.18 17.10
CA MET A 39 4.36 -15.11 17.93
C MET A 39 2.85 -14.95 17.72
N GLN A 40 2.39 -14.96 16.47
CA GLN A 40 0.96 -14.89 16.15
C GLN A 40 0.17 -16.08 16.74
N ALA A 41 0.75 -17.30 16.74
CA ALA A 41 0.13 -18.45 17.39
C ALA A 41 0.02 -18.29 18.91
N LEU A 42 1.05 -17.70 19.54
CA LEU A 42 1.04 -17.44 20.99
C LEU A 42 -0.01 -16.37 21.37
N ASP A 43 -0.30 -15.41 20.50
CA ASP A 43 -1.34 -14.41 20.76
C ASP A 43 -2.70 -15.06 21.08
N GLU A 44 -3.02 -16.22 20.50
CA GLU A 44 -4.25 -16.97 20.81
C GLU A 44 -4.35 -17.37 22.29
N GLU A 45 -3.23 -17.72 22.91
CA GLU A 45 -3.14 -18.07 24.31
C GLU A 45 -3.14 -16.83 25.20
N TYR A 46 -2.29 -15.86 24.87
CA TYR A 46 -2.10 -14.68 25.72
C TYR A 46 -3.30 -13.73 25.69
N LEU A 47 -4.04 -13.67 24.58
CA LEU A 47 -5.33 -12.97 24.49
C LEU A 47 -6.50 -13.78 25.05
N LYS A 48 -6.27 -15.06 25.42
CA LYS A 48 -7.25 -15.98 26.00
C LYS A 48 -8.50 -16.15 25.14
N VAL A 49 -8.31 -16.28 23.82
CA VAL A 49 -9.41 -16.43 22.86
C VAL A 49 -9.72 -17.90 22.57
N ASP A 50 -10.94 -18.13 22.07
CA ASP A 50 -11.39 -19.44 21.57
C ASP A 50 -11.26 -19.58 20.05
N ALA A 51 -11.19 -18.44 19.35
CA ALA A 51 -11.07 -18.41 17.90
C ALA A 51 -10.21 -17.23 17.42
N GLN A 52 -9.56 -17.42 16.28
CA GLN A 52 -8.88 -16.37 15.52
C GLN A 52 -9.57 -16.19 14.17
N PHE A 53 -9.82 -14.94 13.80
CA PHE A 53 -10.39 -14.56 12.51
C PHE A 53 -9.34 -13.84 11.65
N GLY A 54 -9.27 -14.18 10.37
CA GLY A 54 -8.38 -13.54 9.42
C GLY A 54 -8.64 -13.97 7.97
N GLY A 55 -7.84 -13.48 7.04
CA GLY A 55 -7.95 -13.87 5.63
C GLY A 55 -7.51 -15.31 5.38
N VAL A 56 -7.95 -15.90 4.26
CA VAL A 56 -7.45 -17.20 3.79
C VAL A 56 -5.93 -17.22 3.55
N ASP A 57 -5.30 -16.06 3.35
CA ASP A 57 -3.84 -15.93 3.27
C ASP A 57 -3.11 -16.21 4.59
N GLN A 58 -3.83 -16.20 5.72
CA GLN A 58 -3.30 -16.60 7.02
C GLN A 58 -3.40 -18.12 7.30
N ARG A 59 -4.01 -18.89 6.39
CA ARG A 59 -4.28 -20.34 6.57
C ARG A 59 -3.05 -21.13 7.02
N LYS A 60 -1.87 -20.84 6.48
CA LYS A 60 -0.64 -21.58 6.84
C LYS A 60 -0.16 -21.26 8.26
N ILE A 61 -0.38 -20.05 8.74
CA ILE A 61 -0.09 -19.66 10.13
C ILE A 61 -1.09 -20.33 11.08
N PHE A 62 -2.37 -20.33 10.73
CA PHE A 62 -3.41 -21.03 11.51
C PHE A 62 -3.08 -22.51 11.67
N ILE A 63 -2.71 -23.20 10.57
CA ILE A 63 -2.29 -24.62 10.65
C ILE A 63 -1.05 -24.81 11.53
N LEU A 64 -0.10 -23.86 11.52
CA LEU A 64 1.06 -23.89 12.41
C LEU A 64 0.63 -23.80 13.88
N ALA A 65 -0.27 -22.86 14.22
CA ALA A 65 -0.83 -22.74 15.56
C ALA A 65 -1.53 -24.03 16.00
N GLU A 66 -2.38 -24.60 15.13
CA GLU A 66 -3.08 -25.87 15.41
C GLU A 66 -2.12 -27.03 15.69
N LYS A 67 -0.96 -27.07 15.02
CA LYS A 67 0.05 -28.13 15.17
C LYS A 67 0.89 -27.97 16.44
N TYR A 68 1.29 -26.75 16.78
CA TYR A 68 2.31 -26.51 17.80
C TYR A 68 1.77 -26.03 19.16
N MET A 69 0.60 -25.39 19.20
CA MET A 69 -0.01 -24.97 20.47
C MET A 69 -0.27 -26.15 21.43
N PRO A 70 -0.78 -27.32 20.97
CA PRO A 70 -0.91 -28.49 21.83
C PRO A 70 0.40 -29.02 22.40
N GLN A 71 1.52 -28.88 21.67
CA GLN A 71 2.84 -29.33 22.13
C GLN A 71 3.41 -28.47 23.26
N LEU A 72 2.96 -27.22 23.37
CA LEU A 72 3.25 -26.34 24.49
C LEU A 72 2.31 -26.55 25.69
N GLY A 73 1.32 -27.42 25.55
CA GLY A 73 0.28 -27.67 26.57
C GLY A 73 -0.92 -26.74 26.48
N TYR A 74 -1.07 -26.00 25.36
CA TYR A 74 -2.18 -25.09 25.15
C TYR A 74 -3.30 -25.71 24.32
N LYS A 75 -4.52 -25.17 24.47
CA LYS A 75 -5.67 -25.61 23.68
C LYS A 75 -5.49 -25.24 22.20
N LYS A 76 -6.05 -26.05 21.31
CA LYS A 76 -6.25 -25.68 19.91
C LYS A 76 -7.38 -24.65 19.82
N ARG A 77 -7.26 -23.68 18.90
CA ARG A 77 -8.30 -22.67 18.65
C ARG A 77 -9.05 -22.95 17.35
N SER A 78 -10.24 -22.36 17.24
CA SER A 78 -11.00 -22.34 15.99
C SER A 78 -10.48 -21.25 15.07
N HIS A 79 -10.40 -21.52 13.76
CA HIS A 79 -9.92 -20.55 12.78
C HIS A 79 -11.03 -20.22 11.78
N LEU A 80 -11.41 -18.94 11.70
CA LEU A 80 -12.43 -18.44 10.79
C LEU A 80 -11.74 -17.62 9.68
N MET A 81 -11.94 -18.02 8.43
CA MET A 81 -11.24 -17.43 7.29
C MET A 81 -12.18 -16.71 6.33
N ASN A 82 -11.98 -15.41 6.11
CA ASN A 82 -12.70 -14.68 5.06
C ASN A 82 -12.00 -14.83 3.69
N PRO A 83 -12.77 -14.86 2.59
CA PRO A 83 -12.18 -14.89 1.25
C PRO A 83 -11.37 -13.62 0.97
N MET A 84 -10.43 -13.71 0.04
CA MET A 84 -9.70 -12.54 -0.44
C MET A 84 -10.62 -11.70 -1.32
N VAL A 85 -10.89 -10.46 -0.90
CA VAL A 85 -11.58 -9.49 -1.74
C VAL A 85 -10.56 -8.92 -2.73
N PRO A 86 -10.82 -9.01 -4.05
CA PRO A 86 -9.95 -8.39 -5.06
C PRO A 86 -9.79 -6.89 -4.82
N GLY A 87 -8.61 -6.36 -5.12
CA GLY A 87 -8.39 -4.92 -5.17
C GLY A 87 -9.14 -4.27 -6.33
N LEU A 88 -9.18 -2.94 -6.34
CA LEU A 88 -9.90 -2.16 -7.36
C LEU A 88 -9.37 -2.35 -8.78
N THR A 89 -8.12 -2.77 -8.92
CA THR A 89 -7.48 -3.05 -10.21
C THR A 89 -7.63 -4.52 -10.65
N GLY A 90 -8.41 -5.34 -9.93
CA GLY A 90 -8.61 -6.76 -10.21
C GLY A 90 -7.50 -7.69 -9.69
N SER A 91 -6.44 -7.13 -9.09
CA SER A 91 -5.34 -7.89 -8.45
C SER A 91 -5.33 -7.72 -6.93
N LYS A 92 -4.40 -8.38 -6.22
CA LYS A 92 -4.26 -8.26 -4.75
C LYS A 92 -4.01 -6.80 -4.36
N MET A 93 -4.73 -6.29 -3.35
CA MET A 93 -4.51 -4.94 -2.83
C MET A 93 -3.04 -4.75 -2.42
N SER A 94 -2.41 -3.67 -2.89
CA SER A 94 -1.02 -3.35 -2.61
C SER A 94 -0.92 -2.04 -1.84
N ALA A 95 -0.37 -2.08 -0.63
CA ALA A 95 -0.10 -0.85 0.13
C ALA A 95 0.91 0.07 -0.57
N SER A 96 1.72 -0.46 -1.50
CA SER A 96 2.76 0.27 -2.23
C SER A 96 2.26 0.95 -3.51
N ASP A 97 1.07 0.60 -4.00
CA ASP A 97 0.45 1.27 -5.15
C ASP A 97 -0.74 2.13 -4.66
N PRO A 98 -0.59 3.47 -4.61
CA PRO A 98 -1.63 4.37 -4.16
C PRO A 98 -2.92 4.31 -4.97
N ASP A 99 -2.85 3.90 -6.25
CA ASP A 99 -4.01 3.80 -7.13
C ASP A 99 -4.74 2.44 -6.96
N SER A 100 -4.12 1.46 -6.29
CA SER A 100 -4.70 0.12 -6.10
C SER A 100 -5.69 0.01 -4.93
N LYS A 101 -5.73 1.02 -4.04
CA LYS A 101 -6.55 1.06 -2.83
C LYS A 101 -7.26 2.41 -2.66
N ILE A 102 -8.41 2.38 -2.00
CA ILE A 102 -9.04 3.58 -1.45
C ILE A 102 -8.63 3.70 0.00
N ASP A 103 -8.07 4.85 0.34
CA ASP A 103 -7.76 5.20 1.73
C ASP A 103 -9.01 5.71 2.44
N PHE A 104 -9.08 5.54 3.76
CA PHE A 104 -10.22 6.03 4.55
C PHE A 104 -10.35 7.56 4.51
N LEU A 105 -9.24 8.26 4.27
CA LEU A 105 -9.19 9.72 4.20
C LEU A 105 -9.10 10.26 2.76
N ASP A 106 -9.18 9.40 1.75
CA ASP A 106 -9.23 9.85 0.35
C ASP A 106 -10.42 10.81 0.17
N SER A 107 -10.24 11.89 -0.59
CA SER A 107 -11.34 12.80 -0.90
C SER A 107 -12.37 12.16 -1.83
N ALA A 108 -13.58 12.72 -1.91
CA ALA A 108 -14.60 12.24 -2.86
C ALA A 108 -14.13 12.27 -4.32
N LYS A 109 -13.24 13.21 -4.67
CA LYS A 109 -12.62 13.31 -6.00
C LYS A 109 -11.63 12.16 -6.23
N ASP A 110 -10.84 11.81 -5.22
CA ASP A 110 -9.85 10.72 -5.32
C ASP A 110 -10.55 9.37 -5.41
N VAL A 111 -11.59 9.13 -4.59
CA VAL A 111 -12.46 7.95 -4.69
C VAL A 111 -13.03 7.83 -6.11
N THR A 112 -13.61 8.91 -6.64
CA THR A 112 -14.16 8.93 -8.00
C THR A 112 -13.10 8.58 -9.05
N LYS A 113 -11.91 9.16 -8.94
CA LYS A 113 -10.80 8.93 -9.87
C LYS A 113 -10.34 7.47 -9.82
N LYS A 114 -10.16 6.90 -8.63
CA LYS A 114 -9.71 5.52 -8.43
C LYS A 114 -10.74 4.51 -8.92
N ILE A 115 -12.02 4.67 -8.57
CA ILE A 115 -13.10 3.78 -9.04
C ILE A 115 -13.31 3.88 -10.56
N LYS A 116 -13.17 5.06 -11.16
CA LYS A 116 -13.26 5.18 -12.62
C LYS A 116 -12.18 4.37 -13.33
N LYS A 117 -10.95 4.37 -12.80
CA LYS A 117 -9.82 3.58 -13.32
C LYS A 117 -9.91 2.09 -13.04
N ALA A 118 -10.71 1.68 -12.04
CA ALA A 118 -10.87 0.28 -11.65
C ALA A 118 -11.29 -0.60 -12.84
N PHE A 119 -10.79 -1.84 -12.88
CA PHE A 119 -11.21 -2.80 -13.88
C PHE A 119 -12.66 -3.24 -13.61
N CYS A 120 -13.52 -3.16 -14.63
CA CYS A 120 -14.92 -3.55 -14.55
C CYS A 120 -15.42 -3.81 -15.96
N GLU A 121 -15.22 -5.03 -16.43
CA GLU A 121 -15.68 -5.50 -17.73
C GLU A 121 -17.17 -5.85 -17.67
N GLU A 122 -17.91 -5.50 -18.73
CA GLU A 122 -19.35 -5.73 -18.81
C GLU A 122 -19.67 -7.23 -18.85
N GLY A 123 -20.55 -7.70 -17.96
CA GLY A 123 -20.89 -9.12 -17.82
C GLY A 123 -19.90 -9.97 -17.03
N ASN A 124 -18.72 -9.46 -16.69
CA ASN A 124 -17.71 -10.20 -15.93
C ASN A 124 -18.00 -10.14 -14.41
N ILE A 125 -18.35 -11.28 -13.82
CA ILE A 125 -18.67 -11.40 -12.39
C ILE A 125 -17.54 -12.02 -11.55
N GLU A 126 -16.56 -12.70 -12.16
CA GLU A 126 -15.53 -13.45 -11.43
C GLU A 126 -14.35 -12.58 -11.01
N GLU A 127 -13.87 -11.70 -11.90
CA GLU A 127 -12.70 -10.84 -11.65
C GLU A 127 -13.08 -9.37 -11.49
N ASN A 128 -14.17 -9.12 -10.76
CA ASN A 128 -14.75 -7.79 -10.63
C ASN A 128 -14.64 -7.26 -9.19
N GLY A 129 -13.62 -6.43 -8.95
CA GLY A 129 -13.39 -5.79 -7.64
C GLY A 129 -14.53 -4.85 -7.20
N ILE A 130 -15.27 -4.28 -8.16
CA ILE A 130 -16.41 -3.40 -7.89
C ILE A 130 -17.59 -4.23 -7.34
N LEU A 131 -17.95 -5.33 -7.99
CA LEU A 131 -18.97 -6.25 -7.48
C LEU A 131 -18.55 -6.89 -6.16
N SER A 132 -17.28 -7.28 -6.05
CA SER A 132 -16.73 -7.89 -4.83
C SER A 132 -16.84 -6.97 -3.61
N PHE A 133 -16.62 -5.66 -3.80
CA PHE A 133 -16.83 -4.66 -2.76
C PHE A 133 -18.31 -4.58 -2.34
N VAL A 134 -19.23 -4.56 -3.31
CA VAL A 134 -20.67 -4.52 -3.02
C VAL A 134 -21.11 -5.77 -2.24
N LYS A 135 -20.66 -6.95 -2.64
CA LYS A 135 -20.92 -8.24 -2.00
C LYS A 135 -20.37 -8.35 -0.58
N SER A 136 -19.10 -8.01 -0.41
CA SER A 136 -18.33 -8.36 0.79
C SER A 136 -18.28 -7.24 1.83
N VAL A 137 -18.53 -5.99 1.40
CA VAL A 137 -18.43 -4.81 2.27
C VAL A 137 -19.78 -4.11 2.38
N TYR A 138 -20.34 -3.65 1.25
CA TYR A 138 -21.50 -2.76 1.29
C TYR A 138 -22.75 -3.44 1.83
N PHE A 139 -23.19 -4.55 1.24
CA PHE A 139 -24.38 -5.27 1.69
C PHE A 139 -24.25 -5.73 3.16
N PRO A 140 -23.18 -6.44 3.58
CA PRO A 140 -23.02 -6.85 4.97
C PRO A 140 -23.09 -5.68 5.95
N LEU A 141 -22.40 -4.57 5.66
CA LEU A 141 -22.38 -3.40 6.53
C LEU A 141 -23.77 -2.74 6.62
N LYS A 142 -24.48 -2.62 5.50
CA LYS A 142 -25.84 -2.06 5.47
C LYS A 142 -26.88 -2.96 6.11
N THR A 143 -26.65 -4.27 6.20
CA THR A 143 -27.53 -5.20 6.93
C THR A 143 -27.29 -5.24 8.44
N LEU A 144 -26.23 -4.61 8.94
CA LEU A 144 -25.97 -4.55 10.38
C LEU A 144 -27.14 -3.91 11.14
N ASN A 145 -27.32 -4.31 12.38
CA ASN A 145 -28.39 -3.84 13.28
C ASN A 145 -29.82 -4.12 12.78
N GLY A 146 -30.00 -5.10 11.89
CA GLY A 146 -31.32 -5.51 11.37
C GLY A 146 -31.87 -4.60 10.27
N ASN A 147 -31.03 -3.74 9.68
CA ASN A 147 -31.42 -2.86 8.60
C ASN A 147 -31.64 -3.63 7.28
N LYS A 148 -32.60 -3.17 6.46
CA LYS A 148 -32.75 -3.66 5.09
C LYS A 148 -31.75 -2.94 4.18
N ALA A 149 -30.74 -3.66 3.71
CA ALA A 149 -29.77 -3.12 2.76
C ALA A 149 -30.41 -2.95 1.38
N THR A 150 -30.17 -1.80 0.75
CA THR A 150 -30.47 -1.57 -0.67
C THR A 150 -29.26 -0.95 -1.33
N PHE A 151 -28.99 -1.34 -2.57
CA PHE A 151 -27.92 -0.76 -3.39
C PHE A 151 -28.50 -0.14 -4.65
N THR A 152 -28.08 1.07 -4.99
CA THR A 152 -28.58 1.80 -6.16
C THR A 152 -27.50 1.93 -7.23
N CYS A 153 -27.74 1.36 -8.40
CA CYS A 153 -27.00 1.69 -9.61
C CYS A 153 -27.54 3.00 -10.18
N ILE A 154 -26.66 3.99 -10.31
CA ILE A 154 -27.04 5.34 -10.75
C ILE A 154 -26.94 5.39 -12.27
N ARG A 155 -28.09 5.55 -12.93
CA ARG A 155 -28.21 5.57 -14.38
C ARG A 155 -29.00 6.81 -14.81
N PRO A 156 -28.54 7.57 -15.83
CA PRO A 156 -29.27 8.71 -16.34
C PRO A 156 -30.71 8.34 -16.79
N GLU A 157 -31.67 9.25 -16.59
CA GLU A 157 -33.09 9.02 -16.94
C GLU A 157 -33.28 8.62 -18.41
N GLN A 158 -32.49 9.20 -19.32
CA GLN A 158 -32.49 8.87 -20.75
C GLN A 158 -32.17 7.39 -21.08
N TYR A 159 -31.62 6.64 -20.13
CA TYR A 159 -31.29 5.21 -20.27
C TYR A 159 -32.18 4.29 -19.40
N GLY A 160 -33.23 4.83 -18.78
CA GLY A 160 -34.18 4.06 -17.96
C GLY A 160 -34.14 4.37 -16.45
N GLY A 161 -33.28 5.31 -16.03
CA GLY A 161 -33.22 5.76 -14.63
C GLY A 161 -32.56 4.77 -13.66
N ASN A 162 -32.50 5.14 -12.39
CA ASN A 162 -31.81 4.37 -11.34
C ASN A 162 -32.40 2.97 -11.16
N MET A 163 -31.53 1.99 -10.92
CA MET A 163 -31.92 0.62 -10.59
C MET A 163 -31.58 0.32 -9.14
N VAL A 164 -32.55 -0.15 -8.37
CA VAL A 164 -32.42 -0.41 -6.93
C VAL A 164 -32.49 -1.91 -6.67
N TYR A 165 -31.51 -2.42 -5.93
CA TYR A 165 -31.35 -3.83 -5.61
C TYR A 165 -31.46 -4.06 -4.11
N ASP A 166 -32.38 -4.94 -3.71
CA ASP A 166 -32.59 -5.35 -2.31
C ASP A 166 -31.60 -6.45 -1.84
N ASN A 167 -30.91 -7.11 -2.78
CA ASN A 167 -29.93 -8.15 -2.50
C ASN A 167 -28.84 -8.17 -3.58
N TYR A 168 -27.72 -8.81 -3.26
CA TYR A 168 -26.56 -8.85 -4.14
C TYR A 168 -26.80 -9.76 -5.35
N GLU A 169 -27.54 -10.86 -5.17
CA GLU A 169 -27.77 -11.88 -6.20
C GLU A 169 -28.53 -11.30 -7.40
N ALA A 170 -29.50 -10.42 -7.16
CA ALA A 170 -30.22 -9.71 -8.22
C ALA A 170 -29.31 -8.76 -9.00
N LEU A 171 -28.40 -8.05 -8.31
CA LEU A 171 -27.43 -7.17 -8.96
C LEU A 171 -26.43 -7.97 -9.80
N GLU A 172 -25.89 -9.07 -9.25
CA GLU A 172 -24.92 -9.93 -9.93
C GLU A 172 -25.53 -10.52 -11.21
N LYS A 173 -26.79 -10.97 -11.14
CA LYS A 173 -27.52 -11.46 -12.31
C LYS A 173 -27.70 -10.39 -13.38
N ASP A 174 -28.22 -9.22 -13.02
CA ASP A 174 -28.44 -8.14 -13.99
C ASP A 174 -27.14 -7.61 -14.58
N PHE A 175 -26.03 -7.67 -13.85
CA PHE A 175 -24.71 -7.36 -14.38
C PHE A 175 -24.24 -8.42 -15.38
N ALA A 176 -24.40 -9.71 -15.06
CA ALA A 176 -24.06 -10.83 -15.96
C ALA A 176 -24.88 -10.79 -17.26
N ASP A 177 -26.17 -10.45 -17.15
CA ASP A 177 -27.11 -10.30 -18.27
C ASP A 177 -26.89 -8.99 -19.05
N LYS A 178 -25.89 -8.18 -18.68
CA LYS A 178 -25.54 -6.88 -19.28
C LYS A 178 -26.66 -5.85 -19.24
N VAL A 179 -27.59 -6.00 -18.30
CA VAL A 179 -28.63 -5.01 -18.00
C VAL A 179 -28.00 -3.83 -17.28
N VAL A 180 -27.04 -4.07 -16.37
CA VAL A 180 -26.29 -3.04 -15.66
C VAL A 180 -24.97 -2.76 -16.38
N HIS A 181 -24.81 -1.55 -16.90
CA HIS A 181 -23.56 -1.12 -17.52
C HIS A 181 -22.48 -0.83 -16.44
N PRO A 182 -21.19 -1.13 -16.68
CA PRO A 182 -20.11 -0.88 -15.71
C PRO A 182 -20.03 0.56 -15.19
N GLY A 183 -20.37 1.54 -16.03
CA GLY A 183 -20.41 2.95 -15.63
C GLY A 183 -21.45 3.25 -14.54
N ASP A 184 -22.62 2.62 -14.63
CA ASP A 184 -23.73 2.83 -13.69
C ASP A 184 -23.43 2.16 -12.35
N LEU A 185 -22.86 0.94 -12.41
CA LEU A 185 -22.37 0.23 -11.24
C LEU A 185 -21.29 1.02 -10.51
N LYS A 186 -20.28 1.52 -11.25
CA LYS A 186 -19.22 2.36 -10.69
C LYS A 186 -19.77 3.63 -10.04
N ALA A 187 -20.76 4.29 -10.67
CA ALA A 187 -21.40 5.47 -10.10
C ALA A 187 -22.10 5.16 -8.77
N GLY A 188 -22.85 4.06 -8.70
CA GLY A 188 -23.45 3.57 -7.46
C GLY A 188 -22.41 3.27 -6.36
N VAL A 189 -21.31 2.60 -6.72
CA VAL A 189 -20.22 2.29 -5.78
C VAL A 189 -19.50 3.55 -5.32
N ILE A 190 -19.29 4.56 -6.16
CA ILE A 190 -18.71 5.85 -5.75
C ILE A 190 -19.59 6.52 -4.70
N ALA A 191 -20.91 6.56 -4.92
CA ALA A 191 -21.84 7.13 -3.95
C ALA A 191 -21.80 6.35 -2.62
N ALA A 192 -21.86 5.02 -2.70
CA ALA A 192 -21.80 4.13 -1.55
C ALA A 192 -20.50 4.29 -0.73
N ILE A 193 -19.33 4.33 -1.38
CA ILE A 193 -18.05 4.50 -0.69
C ILE A 193 -17.98 5.86 -0.01
N ASN A 194 -18.40 6.94 -0.69
CA ASN A 194 -18.38 8.26 -0.06
C ASN A 194 -19.31 8.32 1.15
N GLU A 195 -20.52 7.76 1.06
CA GLU A 195 -21.43 7.66 2.20
C GLU A 195 -20.79 6.95 3.41
N LEU A 196 -20.02 5.88 3.17
CA LEU A 196 -19.33 5.15 4.23
C LEU A 196 -18.11 5.91 4.79
N LEU A 197 -17.39 6.66 3.95
CA LEU A 197 -16.19 7.39 4.35
C LEU A 197 -16.48 8.75 4.98
N ASP A 198 -17.58 9.40 4.65
CA ASP A 198 -17.93 10.73 5.17
C ASP A 198 -17.92 10.84 6.71
N PRO A 199 -18.50 9.91 7.51
CA PRO A 199 -18.37 9.99 8.96
C PRO A 199 -16.93 9.81 9.45
N VAL A 200 -16.10 9.03 8.74
CA VAL A 200 -14.68 8.84 9.08
C VAL A 200 -13.89 10.11 8.78
N ARG A 201 -14.07 10.69 7.60
CA ARG A 201 -13.44 11.96 7.21
C ARG A 201 -13.80 13.07 8.19
N LYS A 202 -15.08 13.16 8.57
CA LYS A 202 -15.57 14.14 9.55
C LYS A 202 -14.94 13.93 10.93
N ALA A 203 -14.77 12.69 11.38
CA ALA A 203 -14.07 12.42 12.64
C ALA A 203 -12.62 12.92 12.59
N PHE A 204 -11.93 12.76 11.45
CA PHE A 204 -10.56 13.24 11.23
C PHE A 204 -10.43 14.75 10.98
N GLU A 205 -11.52 15.53 11.06
CA GLU A 205 -11.45 16.99 11.16
C GLU A 205 -10.97 17.44 12.55
N ASP A 206 -10.97 16.55 13.54
CA ASP A 206 -10.41 16.80 14.88
C ASP A 206 -8.89 17.10 14.81
N PRO A 207 -8.42 18.23 15.35
CA PRO A 207 -7.00 18.58 15.37
C PRO A 207 -6.08 17.50 15.97
N GLU A 208 -6.56 16.71 16.95
CA GLU A 208 -5.77 15.63 17.54
C GLU A 208 -5.52 14.50 16.53
N PHE A 209 -6.54 14.12 15.76
CA PHE A 209 -6.42 13.09 14.73
C PHE A 209 -5.62 13.56 13.52
N GLN A 210 -5.70 14.84 13.16
CA GLN A 210 -4.84 15.41 12.12
C GLN A 210 -3.38 15.34 12.52
N LYS A 211 -3.06 15.81 13.74
CA LYS A 211 -1.70 15.73 14.27
C LYS A 211 -1.20 14.29 14.38
N LEU A 212 -2.06 13.36 14.80
CA LEU A 212 -1.74 11.94 14.86
C LEU A 212 -1.39 11.40 13.46
N ALA A 213 -2.18 11.72 12.44
CA ALA A 213 -1.96 11.28 11.07
C ALA A 213 -0.62 11.82 10.52
N GLU A 214 -0.31 13.10 10.76
CA GLU A 214 0.96 13.71 10.35
C GLU A 214 2.18 13.07 11.02
N LEU A 215 2.07 12.73 12.31
CA LEU A 215 3.13 12.05 13.05
C LEU A 215 3.30 10.59 12.65
N ALA A 216 2.21 9.89 12.37
CA ALA A 216 2.21 8.48 11.98
C ALA A 216 2.73 8.28 10.54
N TYR A 217 2.38 9.20 9.64
CA TYR A 217 2.74 9.16 8.22
C TYR A 217 3.43 10.45 7.79
N PRO A 218 4.66 10.71 8.26
CA PRO A 218 5.40 11.90 7.86
C PRO A 218 5.59 11.87 6.35
N VAL A 219 5.10 12.90 5.65
CA VAL A 219 5.33 13.03 4.21
C VAL A 219 6.82 13.16 4.02
N ALA A 220 7.46 12.12 3.48
CA ALA A 220 8.88 12.16 3.16
C ALA A 220 9.10 13.38 2.26
N LYS A 221 9.97 14.31 2.72
CA LYS A 221 10.43 15.40 1.87
C LYS A 221 10.87 14.77 0.56
N PRO A 222 10.41 15.25 -0.62
CA PRO A 222 10.94 14.77 -1.89
C PRO A 222 12.46 14.86 -1.80
N ALA A 223 13.14 13.73 -1.97
CA ALA A 223 14.59 13.74 -2.12
C ALA A 223 14.90 14.83 -3.15
N GLU A 224 15.74 15.81 -2.78
CA GLU A 224 16.20 16.83 -3.72
C GLU A 224 16.59 16.09 -5.00
N LYS A 225 15.95 16.45 -6.12
CA LYS A 225 16.31 15.92 -7.42
C LYS A 225 17.77 16.28 -7.61
N VAL A 226 18.68 15.32 -7.38
CA VAL A 226 20.09 15.44 -7.74
C VAL A 226 20.08 15.76 -9.23
N ASN A 227 20.36 17.02 -9.54
CA ASN A 227 20.20 17.55 -10.87
C ASN A 227 21.35 16.97 -11.71
N PRO A 228 21.13 16.03 -12.64
CA PRO A 228 22.21 15.30 -13.32
C PRO A 228 23.11 16.20 -14.19
N LYS A 229 22.72 17.47 -14.38
CA LYS A 229 23.54 18.51 -15.02
C LYS A 229 24.65 19.06 -14.10
N LYS A 230 24.47 19.05 -12.78
CA LYS A 230 25.49 19.52 -11.81
C LYS A 230 26.64 18.51 -11.72
N ASP A 231 26.32 17.22 -11.62
CA ASP A 231 27.31 16.13 -11.61
C ASP A 231 28.13 16.05 -12.90
N LYS A 232 27.52 16.24 -14.07
CA LYS A 232 28.25 16.28 -15.34
C LYS A 232 29.21 17.47 -15.44
N LYS A 233 28.86 18.62 -14.85
CA LYS A 233 29.70 19.82 -14.87
C LYS A 233 30.87 19.70 -13.89
N GLU A 234 30.64 19.09 -12.73
CA GLU A 234 31.69 18.79 -11.75
C GLU A 234 32.63 17.68 -12.22
N LYS A 235 32.13 16.60 -12.84
CA LYS A 235 32.98 15.57 -13.48
C LYS A 235 33.86 16.15 -14.59
N LYS A 236 33.31 16.97 -15.49
CA LYS A 236 34.11 17.64 -16.54
C LYS A 236 35.15 18.61 -15.97
N LYS A 237 34.86 19.27 -14.85
CA LYS A 237 35.81 20.18 -14.19
C LYS A 237 36.94 19.39 -13.52
N ALA A 238 36.62 18.26 -12.87
CA ALA A 238 37.61 17.36 -12.26
C ALA A 238 38.51 16.68 -13.31
N GLU A 239 37.94 16.19 -14.42
CA GLU A 239 38.71 15.59 -15.52
C GLU A 239 39.64 16.62 -16.20
N ARG A 240 39.19 17.86 -16.37
CA ARG A 240 40.02 18.94 -16.95
C ARG A 240 41.14 19.37 -16.00
N ALA A 241 40.88 19.39 -14.68
CA ALA A 241 41.90 19.68 -13.68
C ALA A 241 42.95 18.55 -13.60
N ALA A 242 42.53 17.29 -13.65
CA ALA A 242 43.43 16.14 -13.69
C ALA A 242 44.28 16.11 -14.97
N ALA A 243 43.69 16.44 -16.12
CA ALA A 243 44.42 16.53 -17.39
C ALA A 243 45.45 17.68 -17.40
N LEU A 244 45.13 18.83 -16.80
CA LEU A 244 46.07 19.95 -16.65
C LEU A 244 47.22 19.60 -15.69
N ALA A 245 46.93 18.92 -14.58
CA ALA A 245 47.95 18.46 -13.63
C ALA A 245 48.89 17.42 -14.24
N ALA A 246 48.35 16.46 -15.02
CA ALA A 246 49.15 15.47 -15.73
C ALA A 246 50.04 16.10 -16.81
N LYS A 247 49.55 17.13 -17.51
CA LYS A 247 50.34 17.89 -18.50
C LYS A 247 51.46 18.70 -17.84
N ALA A 248 51.20 19.30 -16.67
CA ALA A 248 52.20 20.02 -15.90
C ALA A 248 53.29 19.08 -15.34
N ALA A 249 52.91 17.88 -14.89
CA ALA A 249 53.87 16.86 -14.44
C ALA A 249 54.74 16.35 -15.59
N ALA A 250 54.17 16.10 -16.78
CA ALA A 250 54.91 15.66 -17.96
C ALA A 250 55.85 16.75 -18.54
N ALA A 251 55.52 18.04 -18.36
CA ALA A 251 56.41 19.14 -18.72
C ALA A 251 57.59 19.29 -17.74
N ALA A 252 57.37 18.98 -16.45
CA ALA A 252 58.44 18.99 -15.44
C ALA A 252 59.44 17.84 -15.61
N GLU A 253 59.05 16.71 -16.20
CA GLU A 253 59.94 15.56 -16.48
C GLU A 253 60.78 15.72 -17.77
N ASN A 254 60.40 16.59 -18.71
CA ASN A 254 61.07 16.75 -20.01
C ASN A 254 61.92 18.04 -20.15
N GLY A 255 62.06 18.85 -19.11
CA GLY A 255 63.05 19.93 -19.07
C GLY A 255 62.89 21.00 -20.18
N GLU A 256 61.66 21.40 -20.52
CA GLU A 256 61.41 22.57 -21.38
C GLU A 256 60.80 23.73 -20.58
N GLU A 257 61.31 24.93 -20.84
CA GLU A 257 61.07 26.19 -20.13
C GLU A 257 59.59 26.64 -20.16
N ALA A 258 59.08 27.08 -19.01
CA ALA A 258 57.71 27.58 -18.84
C ALA A 258 57.52 28.96 -19.51
N PRO A 259 56.42 29.22 -20.24
CA PRO A 259 56.07 30.60 -20.57
C PRO A 259 55.50 31.31 -19.34
N ALA A 260 55.99 32.54 -19.17
CA ALA A 260 55.84 33.41 -18.01
C ALA A 260 54.39 33.65 -17.56
N ALA A 261 54.22 33.71 -16.24
CA ALA A 261 53.03 34.20 -15.57
C ALA A 261 52.84 35.70 -15.84
N ALA A 262 51.80 36.05 -16.59
CA ALA A 262 51.25 37.40 -16.62
C ALA A 262 50.15 37.51 -15.55
N ALA A 263 50.46 38.24 -14.47
CA ALA A 263 49.49 38.69 -13.49
C ALA A 263 48.63 39.84 -14.04
N PRO A 264 47.34 39.90 -13.66
CA PRO A 264 46.70 41.17 -13.33
C PRO A 264 46.21 41.10 -11.87
N ALA A 265 46.63 42.02 -11.02
CA ALA A 265 46.13 43.40 -10.85
C ALA A 265 45.02 43.46 -9.79
N ALA A 266 45.22 44.37 -8.84
CA ALA A 266 44.47 44.52 -7.61
C ALA A 266 43.17 45.31 -7.76
N SER A 267 42.34 45.15 -6.72
CA SER A 267 41.39 46.09 -6.09
C SER A 267 40.03 46.42 -6.72
N GLU A 268 39.10 46.69 -5.78
CA GLU A 268 37.75 47.28 -5.85
C GLU A 268 36.61 46.28 -6.16
N GLU A 269 35.50 46.18 -5.41
CA GLU A 269 34.88 47.12 -4.48
C GLU A 269 33.91 46.37 -3.54
N GLN A 270 33.85 46.80 -2.28
CA GLN A 270 32.74 46.54 -1.37
C GLN A 270 31.52 47.39 -1.79
N LYS A 271 30.35 46.77 -1.88
CA LYS A 271 28.95 47.29 -1.78
C LYS A 271 28.09 46.13 -2.31
N GLU A 272 27.14 45.57 -1.60
CA GLU A 272 25.88 46.21 -1.23
C GLU A 272 25.16 45.28 -0.23
N GLU A 273 25.23 45.60 1.06
CA GLU A 273 24.09 45.42 1.97
C GLU A 273 23.12 46.59 1.74
N ALA A 274 21.83 46.31 1.91
CA ALA A 274 20.65 47.21 1.83
C ALA A 274 19.93 47.33 0.47
N LYS A 275 18.99 46.42 0.23
CA LYS A 275 17.57 46.78 0.07
C LYS A 275 16.62 45.61 0.30
#